data_AF-A0A2N9FNB7-F1
#
_entry.id   AF-A0A2N9FNB7-F1
#
_cell.length_a   1.000
_cell.length_b   1.000
_cell.length_c   1.000
_cell.angle_alpha   90.00
_cell.angle_beta   90.00
_cell.angle_gamma   90.00
#
_symmetry.space_group_name_H-M   'P 1'
#
loop_
_entity.id
_entity.type
_entity.pdbx_description
1 polymer ?
#
loop_
_entity_poly.entity_id
_entity_poly.type
_entity_poly.pdbx_seq_one_letter_code
_entity_poly.pdbx_strand_id
1 'polypeptide(L)'
;MIVLRKRIHEMKMVERNFEPPSDWMDWEKRYYTSYDSLICEIMGILQSQLMNTRPSLAFGMIALTILSVPTSTGVVLFHLMEIAKGFMAGISA
;
A
#
# COMPACT_ATOMS: atom_id res chain seq x y z
N MET A 1 -10.70 -14.38 13.30
CA MET A 1 -11.10 -13.61 14.51
C MET A 1 -11.51 -12.15 14.21
N ILE A 2 -11.80 -11.79 12.94
CA ILE A 2 -12.13 -10.42 12.52
C ILE A 2 -13.55 -10.02 13.00
N VAL A 3 -14.50 -10.95 12.92
CA VAL A 3 -15.90 -10.73 13.36
C VAL A 3 -15.97 -10.32 14.84
N LEU A 4 -15.17 -10.96 15.71
CA LEU A 4 -15.16 -10.64 17.14
C LEU A 4 -14.64 -9.22 17.40
N ARG A 5 -13.59 -8.80 16.67
CA ARG A 5 -13.02 -7.45 16.77
C ARG A 5 -14.02 -6.39 16.31
N LYS A 6 -14.73 -6.65 15.21
CA LYS A 6 -15.84 -5.82 14.73
C LYS A 6 -16.93 -5.67 15.78
N ARG A 7 -17.41 -6.77 16.37
CA ARG A 7 -18.47 -6.72 17.41
C ARG A 7 -18.04 -5.95 18.66
N ILE A 8 -16.80 -6.12 19.13
CA ILE A 8 -16.26 -5.37 20.27
C ILE A 8 -16.16 -3.88 19.94
N HIS A 9 -15.74 -3.55 18.71
CA HIS A 9 -15.67 -2.15 18.27
C HIS A 9 -17.08 -1.54 18.19
N GLU A 10 -18.03 -2.20 17.53
CA GLU A 10 -19.45 -1.79 17.47
C GLU A 10 -20.03 -1.52 18.87
N MET A 11 -19.75 -2.39 19.85
CA MET A 11 -20.22 -2.22 21.23
C MET A 11 -19.60 -0.98 21.91
N LYS A 12 -18.31 -0.71 21.69
CA LYS A 12 -17.63 0.50 22.19
C LYS A 12 -18.12 1.79 21.52
N MET A 13 -18.51 1.72 20.25
CA MET A 13 -19.10 2.86 19.52
C MET A 13 -20.44 3.27 20.16
N VAL A 14 -21.27 2.28 20.50
CA VAL A 14 -22.56 2.49 21.16
C VAL A 14 -22.38 3.05 22.57
N GLU A 15 -21.41 2.54 23.33
CA GLU A 15 -21.09 3.03 24.68
C GLU A 15 -20.61 4.50 24.68
N ARG A 16 -19.93 4.93 23.61
CA ARG A 16 -19.42 6.30 23.44
C ARG A 16 -20.38 7.24 22.70
N ASN A 17 -21.65 6.88 22.53
CA ASN A 17 -22.63 7.67 21.78
C ASN A 17 -22.17 8.03 20.35
N PHE A 18 -21.38 7.18 19.70
CA PHE A 18 -20.79 7.42 18.38
C PHE A 18 -19.81 8.61 18.31
N GLU A 19 -19.30 9.09 19.44
CA GLU A 19 -18.28 10.14 19.44
C GLU A 19 -16.93 9.58 18.98
N PRO A 20 -16.32 10.15 17.92
CA PRO A 20 -15.00 9.74 17.47
C PRO A 20 -13.92 10.17 18.47
N PRO A 21 -12.79 9.43 18.57
CA PRO A 21 -11.66 9.83 19.40
C PRO A 21 -11.19 11.25 19.09
N SER A 22 -10.80 12.01 20.12
CA SER A 22 -10.25 13.36 19.98
C SER A 22 -9.06 13.42 19.02
N ASP A 23 -8.25 12.37 19.04
CA ASP A 23 -6.94 12.28 18.40
C ASP A 23 -7.02 11.99 16.88
N TRP A 24 -8.23 11.77 16.36
CA TRP A 24 -8.45 11.54 14.93
C TRP A 24 -8.50 12.86 14.15
N MET A 25 -7.99 12.84 12.93
CA MET A 25 -8.13 13.97 12.01
C MET A 25 -9.60 14.15 11.60
N ASP A 26 -10.00 15.38 11.28
CA ASP A 26 -11.40 15.70 10.95
C ASP A 26 -11.95 14.88 9.77
N TRP A 27 -11.09 14.50 8.82
CA TRP A 27 -11.50 13.63 7.72
C TRP A 27 -11.73 12.18 8.15
N GLU A 28 -10.97 11.67 9.13
CA GLU A 28 -11.15 10.32 9.68
C GLU A 28 -12.44 10.25 10.50
N LYS A 29 -12.72 11.31 11.27
CA LYS A 29 -13.97 11.46 12.04
C LYS A 29 -15.21 11.35 11.15
N ARG A 30 -15.16 11.85 9.92
CA ARG A 30 -16.26 11.74 8.94
C ARG A 30 -16.60 10.29 8.55
N TYR A 31 -15.64 9.38 8.64
CA TYR A 31 -15.84 7.97 8.28
C TYR A 31 -15.91 7.04 9.50
N TYR A 32 -15.87 7.57 10.73
CA TYR A 32 -15.77 6.78 11.97
C TYR A 32 -16.77 5.62 12.05
N THR A 33 -18.04 5.87 11.72
CA THR A 33 -19.12 4.88 11.78
C THR A 33 -19.04 3.80 10.70
N SER A 34 -18.48 4.13 9.53
CA SER A 34 -18.34 3.23 8.39
C SER A 34 -16.94 2.66 8.21
N TYR A 35 -15.97 3.10 9.01
CA TYR A 35 -14.56 2.77 8.84
C TYR A 35 -14.33 1.27 9.05
N ASP A 36 -14.85 0.73 10.16
CA ASP A 36 -14.62 -0.68 10.51
C ASP A 36 -15.32 -1.64 9.54
N SER A 37 -16.52 -1.30 9.06
CA SER A 37 -17.22 -2.11 8.05
C SER A 37 -16.47 -2.09 6.72
N LEU A 38 -16.02 -0.92 6.25
CA LEU A 38 -15.27 -0.75 5.02
C LEU A 38 -13.94 -1.52 5.08
N ILE A 39 -13.18 -1.37 6.17
CA ILE A 39 -11.90 -2.05 6.35
C ILE A 39 -12.08 -3.56 6.43
N CYS A 40 -13.06 -4.05 7.19
CA CYS A 40 -13.34 -5.48 7.26
C CYS A 40 -13.76 -6.07 5.91
N GLU A 41 -14.57 -5.35 5.13
CA GLU A 41 -15.01 -5.77 3.80
C GLU A 41 -13.85 -5.82 2.81
N ILE A 42 -13.08 -4.73 2.71
CA ILE A 42 -11.89 -4.66 1.86
C ILE A 42 -10.89 -5.74 2.24
N MET A 43 -10.66 -5.97 3.53
CA MET A 43 -9.77 -7.02 4.03
C MET A 43 -10.30 -8.41 3.67
N GLY A 44 -11.61 -8.65 3.77
CA GLY A 44 -12.24 -9.92 3.37
C GLY A 44 -12.11 -10.18 1.87
N ILE A 45 -12.30 -9.16 1.04
CA ILE A 45 -12.10 -9.24 -0.41
C ILE A 45 -10.63 -9.52 -0.71
N LEU A 46 -9.71 -8.78 -0.11
CA LEU A 46 -8.27 -8.96 -0.30
C LEU A 46 -7.83 -10.37 0.11
N GLN A 47 -8.29 -10.85 1.26
CA GLN A 47 -7.99 -12.19 1.75
C GLN A 47 -8.55 -13.26 0.80
N SER A 48 -9.78 -13.10 0.32
CA SER A 48 -10.38 -14.00 -0.67
C SER A 48 -9.59 -14.01 -1.97
N GLN A 49 -9.19 -12.84 -2.47
CA GLN A 49 -8.36 -12.73 -3.66
C GLN A 49 -7.00 -13.42 -3.44
N LEU A 50 -6.34 -13.20 -2.30
CA LEU A 50 -5.07 -13.84 -1.96
C LEU A 50 -5.18 -15.36 -1.85
N MET A 51 -6.28 -15.88 -1.29
CA MET A 51 -6.52 -17.33 -1.19
C MET A 51 -6.87 -17.96 -2.54
N ASN A 52 -7.53 -17.22 -3.44
CA ASN A 52 -7.90 -17.70 -4.78
C ASN A 52 -6.78 -17.48 -5.81
N THR A 53 -5.83 -16.58 -5.57
CA THR A 53 -4.69 -16.40 -6.45
C THR A 53 -3.82 -17.64 -6.45
N ARG A 54 -3.53 -18.15 -7.65
CA ARG A 54 -2.55 -19.22 -7.83
C ARG A 54 -1.21 -18.74 -7.25
N PRO A 55 -0.48 -19.58 -6.49
CA PRO A 55 0.82 -19.21 -5.91
C PRO A 55 1.78 -18.54 -6.91
N SER A 56 1.69 -18.92 -8.19
CA SER A 56 2.43 -18.31 -9.29
C SER A 56 2.23 -16.80 -9.47
N LEU A 57 1.03 -16.26 -9.20
CA LEU A 57 0.77 -14.83 -9.32
C LEU A 57 1.45 -14.04 -8.18
N ALA A 58 1.44 -14.58 -6.97
CA ALA A 58 2.16 -13.98 -5.84
C ALA A 58 3.68 -13.93 -6.12
N PHE A 59 4.25 -15.03 -6.61
CA PHE A 59 5.64 -15.05 -7.05
C PHE A 59 5.90 -14.07 -8.20
N GLY A 60 4.96 -13.94 -9.15
CA GLY A 60 5.04 -12.95 -10.23
C GLY A 60 5.11 -11.51 -9.71
N MET A 61 4.26 -11.15 -8.76
CA MET A 61 4.27 -9.81 -8.15
C MET A 61 5.54 -9.54 -7.35
N ILE A 62 6.04 -10.54 -6.62
CA ILE A 62 7.32 -10.45 -5.91
C ILE A 62 8.46 -10.24 -6.91
N ALA A 63 8.51 -11.03 -7.98
CA ALA A 63 9.52 -10.89 -9.02
C ALA A 63 9.47 -9.52 -9.71
N LEU A 64 8.27 -9.02 -10.07
CA LEU A 64 8.10 -7.69 -10.62
C LEU A 64 8.61 -6.60 -9.67
N THR A 65 8.30 -6.72 -8.37
CA THR A 65 8.76 -5.77 -7.35
C THR A 65 10.29 -5.79 -7.23
N ILE A 66 10.88 -6.99 -7.15
CA ILE A 66 12.34 -7.17 -7.06
C ILE A 66 13.05 -6.65 -8.31
N LEU A 67 12.47 -6.84 -9.51
CA LEU A 67 13.06 -6.39 -10.77
C LEU A 67 12.87 -4.89 -11.03
N SER A 68 11.80 -4.28 -10.50
CA SER A 68 11.53 -2.85 -10.72
C SER A 68 12.68 -1.93 -10.29
N VAL A 69 13.28 -2.22 -9.13
CA VAL A 69 14.38 -1.44 -8.55
C VAL A 69 15.66 -1.55 -9.39
N PRO A 70 16.24 -2.73 -9.68
CA PRO A 70 17.43 -2.85 -10.50
C PRO A 70 17.21 -2.37 -11.94
N THR A 71 16.01 -2.54 -12.51
CA THR A 71 15.69 -1.95 -13.83
C THR A 71 15.75 -0.43 -13.80
N SER A 72 15.13 0.21 -12.80
CA SER A 72 15.19 1.67 -12.63
C SER A 72 16.63 2.16 -12.43
N THR A 73 17.37 1.51 -11.52
CA THR A 73 18.79 1.81 -11.26
C THR A 73 19.63 1.67 -12.53
N GLY A 74 19.42 0.62 -13.32
CA GLY A 74 20.13 0.40 -14.57
C GLY A 74 19.89 1.53 -15.59
N VAL A 75 18.65 2.00 -15.73
CA VAL A 75 18.31 3.13 -16.60
C VAL A 75 18.99 4.42 -16.13
N VAL A 76 18.96 4.71 -14.83
CA VAL A 76 19.64 5.89 -14.27
C VAL A 76 21.15 5.83 -14.52
N LEU A 77 21.78 4.69 -14.25
CA LEU A 77 23.22 4.50 -14.49
C LEU A 77 23.57 4.65 -15.97
N PHE A 78 22.74 4.13 -16.88
CA PHE A 78 22.95 4.27 -18.32
C PHE A 78 22.96 5.75 -18.74
N HIS A 79 21.96 6.52 -18.30
CA HIS A 79 21.90 7.96 -18.59
C HIS A 79 23.08 8.73 -17.98
N LEU A 80 23.49 8.39 -16.76
CA LEU A 80 24.67 9.01 -16.13
C LEU A 80 25.96 8.73 -16.93
N MET A 81 26.13 7.51 -17.44
CA MET A 81 27.28 7.18 -18.28
C MET A 81 27.26 7.93 -19.61
N GLU A 82 26.08 8.09 -20.22
CA GLU A 82 25.92 8.85 -21.46
C GLU A 82 26.28 10.34 -21.26
N ILE A 83 25.80 10.94 -20.17
CA ILE A 83 26.15 12.31 -19.78
C ILE A 83 27.66 12.43 -19.52
N ALA A 84 28.25 11.47 -18.80
CA ALA A 84 29.69 11.47 -18.52
C ALA A 84 30.52 11.35 -19.81
N LYS A 85 30.09 10.51 -20.77
CA LYS A 85 30.72 10.41 -22.09
C LYS A 85 30.63 11.72 -22.87
N GLY A 86 29.45 12.36 -22.89
CA GLY A 86 29.26 13.65 -23.55
C GLY A 86 30.13 14.75 -22.95
N PHE A 87 30.24 14.77 -21.61
CA PHE A 87 31.12 15.70 -20.91
C PHE A 87 32.60 15.48 -21.23
N MET A 88 33.08 14.23 -21.20
CA MET A 88 34.45 13.90 -21.58
C MET A 88 34.76 14.26 -23.04
N ALA A 89 33.84 13.97 -23.96
CA ALA A 89 33.98 14.31 -25.37
C ALA A 89 34.03 15.83 -25.60
N GLY A 90 33.21 16.60 -24.87
CA GLY A 90 33.21 18.06 -24.91
C GLY A 90 34.42 18.73 -24.26
N ILE A 91 35.11 18.05 -23.32
CA ILE A 91 36.38 18.52 -22.73
C ILE A 91 37.58 18.21 -23.64
N SER A 92 37.49 17.18 -24.48
CA SER A 92 38.53 16.77 -25.42
C SER A 92 38.51 17.50 -26.78
N ALA A 93 37.55 18.41 -26.99
CA ALA A 93 37.37 19.23 -28.20
C ALA A 93 37.81 20.67 -27.96
#